data_AF-A0A920NPV4-F1
#
_entry.id   AF-A0A920NPV4-F1
#
_cell.length_a   1.000
_cell.length_b   1.000
_cell.length_c   1.000
_cell.angle_alpha   90.00
_cell.angle_beta   90.00
_cell.angle_gamma   90.00
#
_symmetry.space_group_name_H-M   'P 1'
#
loop_
_entity.id
_entity.type
_entity.pdbx_description
1 polymer ?
#
loop_
_entity_poly.entity_id
_entity_poly.type
_entity_poly.pdbx_seq_one_letter_code
_entity_poly.pdbx_strand_id
1 'polypeptide(L)'
;MGWGNEDSVIRDIIDHYVANREKSSSYVENLAASFSCHAAVKAGDSLTLEEMQVLVNRLFATKHPYYCPHGRPIIVQLSLEELDQRFERS
;
A
#
# COMPACT_ATOMS: atom_id res chain seq x y z
N MET A 1 -16.54 2.82 -16.33
CA MET A 1 -16.50 3.14 -14.90
C MET A 1 -16.56 1.84 -14.14
N GLY A 2 -15.45 1.38 -13.60
CA GLY A 2 -15.36 0.11 -12.88
C GLY A 2 -14.10 0.11 -12.04
N TRP A 3 -14.01 1.11 -11.16
CA TRP A 3 -12.99 1.13 -10.13
C TRP A 3 -13.44 0.15 -9.06
N GLY A 4 -12.61 -0.86 -8.79
CA GLY A 4 -12.75 -1.71 -7.61
C GLY A 4 -12.88 -3.21 -7.87
N ASN A 5 -12.24 -4.00 -6.99
CA ASN A 5 -12.37 -5.45 -6.88
C ASN A 5 -13.07 -5.83 -5.56
N GLU A 6 -14.04 -5.02 -5.13
CA GLU A 6 -14.64 -5.10 -3.80
C GLU A 6 -15.21 -6.49 -3.50
N ASP A 7 -15.85 -7.15 -4.47
CA ASP A 7 -16.39 -8.51 -4.28
C ASP A 7 -15.29 -9.51 -3.92
N SER A 8 -14.16 -9.49 -4.64
CA SER A 8 -13.01 -10.36 -4.36
C SER A 8 -12.43 -10.06 -2.99
N VAL A 9 -12.26 -8.78 -2.67
CA VAL A 9 -11.66 -8.36 -1.41
C VAL A 9 -12.55 -8.71 -0.22
N ILE A 10 -13.87 -8.51 -0.34
CA ILE A 10 -14.83 -8.85 0.72
C ILE A 10 -14.85 -10.37 0.95
N ARG A 11 -14.82 -11.18 -0.12
CA ARG A 11 -14.74 -12.64 -0.01
C ARG A 11 -13.47 -13.09 0.72
N ASP A 12 -12.32 -12.56 0.31
CA ASP A 12 -11.04 -12.90 0.93
C ASP A 12 -11.00 -12.55 2.43
N ILE A 13 -11.60 -11.41 2.83
CA ILE A 13 -11.72 -11.03 4.25
C ILE A 13 -12.58 -12.04 5.01
N ILE A 14 -13.75 -12.41 4.47
CA ILE A 14 -14.70 -13.31 5.13
C ILE A 14 -14.06 -14.69 5.33
N ASP A 15 -13.41 -15.22 4.29
CA ASP A 15 -12.74 -16.52 4.35
C ASP A 15 -11.61 -16.50 5.40
N HIS A 16 -10.82 -15.42 5.45
CA HIS A 16 -9.79 -15.24 6.47
C HIS A 16 -10.36 -15.11 7.89
N TYR A 17 -11.52 -14.46 8.06
CA TYR A 17 -12.21 -14.28 9.35
C TYR A 17 -12.76 -15.59 9.90
N VAL A 18 -13.45 -16.36 9.06
CA VAL A 18 -14.01 -17.67 9.42
C VAL A 18 -12.90 -18.63 9.83
N ALA A 19 -11.74 -18.60 9.16
CA ALA A 19 -10.61 -19.46 9.44
C ALA A 19 -9.87 -19.16 10.76
N ASN A 20 -10.04 -17.97 11.36
CA ASN A 20 -9.16 -17.49 12.44
C ASN A 20 -9.91 -16.85 13.65
N ARG A 21 -11.20 -17.18 13.80
CA ARG A 21 -12.20 -16.59 14.73
C ARG A 21 -11.78 -16.35 16.20
N GLU A 22 -10.67 -16.88 16.70
CA GLU A 22 -10.35 -16.94 18.15
C GLU A 22 -9.12 -16.15 18.64
N LYS A 23 -8.49 -15.23 17.88
CA LYS A 23 -7.21 -14.64 18.33
C LYS A 23 -7.17 -13.11 18.40
N SER A 24 -6.66 -12.61 19.54
CA SER A 24 -5.85 -11.41 19.86
C SER A 24 -5.86 -10.17 18.93
N SER A 25 -5.55 -8.98 19.48
CA SER A 25 -5.27 -7.74 18.73
C SER A 25 -4.37 -7.95 17.50
N SER A 26 -3.40 -8.88 17.58
CA SER A 26 -2.50 -9.17 16.46
C SER A 26 -3.20 -9.80 15.24
N TYR A 27 -4.33 -10.50 15.43
CA TYR A 27 -5.08 -11.05 14.31
C TYR A 27 -5.76 -9.94 13.50
N VAL A 28 -6.36 -8.96 14.18
CA VAL A 28 -7.01 -7.81 13.53
C VAL A 28 -5.97 -7.00 12.75
N GLU A 29 -4.79 -6.78 13.33
CA GLU A 29 -3.68 -6.11 12.64
C GLU A 29 -3.20 -6.89 11.41
N ASN A 30 -3.06 -8.21 11.51
CA ASN A 30 -2.69 -9.06 10.38
C ASN A 30 -3.75 -9.05 9.27
N LEU A 31 -5.03 -9.08 9.63
CA LEU A 31 -6.13 -9.02 8.67
C LEU A 31 -6.17 -7.65 7.96
N ALA A 32 -6.00 -6.56 8.71
CA ALA A 32 -5.93 -5.21 8.16
C ALA A 32 -4.73 -5.05 7.21
N ALA A 33 -3.57 -5.61 7.58
CA ALA A 33 -2.37 -5.60 6.74
C ALA A 33 -2.62 -6.35 5.41
N SER A 34 -3.16 -7.57 5.46
CA SER A 34 -3.54 -8.34 4.27
C SER A 34 -4.54 -7.61 3.39
N PHE A 35 -5.62 -7.09 3.98
CA PHE A 35 -6.65 -6.33 3.26
C PHE A 35 -6.05 -5.10 2.56
N SER A 36 -5.24 -4.32 3.28
CA SER A 36 -4.61 -3.11 2.72
C SER A 36 -3.71 -3.43 1.52
N CYS A 37 -3.02 -4.56 1.53
CA CYS A 37 -2.22 -5.00 0.40
C CYS A 37 -3.07 -5.44 -0.79
N HIS A 38 -4.21 -6.09 -0.57
CA HIS A 38 -5.10 -6.52 -1.65
C HIS A 38 -5.83 -5.33 -2.29
N ALA A 39 -6.33 -4.40 -1.48
CA ALA A 39 -7.06 -3.20 -1.92
C ALA A 39 -6.16 -2.04 -2.41
N ALA A 40 -4.84 -2.15 -2.28
CA ALA A 40 -3.91 -1.13 -2.75
C ALA A 40 -3.94 -0.95 -4.28
N VAL A 41 -3.65 0.27 -4.73
CA VAL A 41 -3.27 0.54 -6.13
C VAL A 41 -2.08 -0.34 -6.50
N LYS A 42 -2.16 -1.01 -7.64
CA LYS A 42 -1.18 -2.01 -8.10
C LYS A 42 -0.24 -1.44 -9.15
N ALA A 43 0.87 -2.12 -9.34
CA ALA A 43 1.77 -1.83 -10.44
C ALA A 43 1.03 -2.02 -11.77
N GLY A 44 1.06 -1.00 -12.63
CA GLY A 44 0.37 -0.99 -13.92
C GLY A 44 -0.99 -0.28 -13.91
N ASP A 45 -1.55 0.03 -12.73
CA ASP A 45 -2.78 0.82 -12.65
C ASP A 45 -2.51 2.25 -13.16
N SER A 46 -3.36 2.70 -14.09
CA SER A 46 -3.30 4.07 -14.60
C SER A 46 -3.98 5.02 -13.62
N LEU A 47 -3.27 6.07 -13.22
CA LEU A 47 -3.80 7.13 -12.37
C LEU A 47 -3.77 8.46 -13.11
N THR A 48 -4.78 9.28 -12.87
CA THR A 48 -4.76 10.69 -13.19
C THR A 48 -3.86 11.45 -12.21
N LEU A 49 -3.43 12.66 -12.58
CA LEU A 49 -2.60 13.50 -11.70
C LEU A 49 -3.30 13.81 -10.36
N GLU A 50 -4.62 14.03 -10.39
CA GLU A 50 -5.42 14.29 -9.20
C GLU A 50 -5.44 13.08 -8.25
N GLU A 51 -5.61 11.87 -8.78
CA GLU A 51 -5.59 10.63 -7.98
C GLU A 51 -4.21 10.38 -7.37
N MET A 52 -3.13 10.67 -8.10
CA MET A 52 -1.77 10.60 -7.57
C MET A 52 -1.58 11.57 -6.39
N GLN A 53 -2.03 12.82 -6.52
CA GLN A 53 -1.94 13.82 -5.46
C GLN A 53 -2.73 13.41 -4.22
N VAL A 54 -3.96 12.92 -4.41
CA VAL A 54 -4.80 12.41 -3.32
C VAL A 54 -4.12 11.23 -2.61
N LEU A 55 -3.52 10.31 -3.35
CA LEU A 55 -2.81 9.16 -2.78
C LEU A 55 -1.64 9.60 -1.89
N VAL A 56 -0.82 10.53 -2.37
CA VAL A 56 0.31 11.09 -1.61
C VAL A 56 -0.17 11.84 -0.36
N ASN A 57 -1.21 12.65 -0.49
CA ASN A 57 -1.79 13.37 0.66
C ASN A 57 -2.33 12.39 1.72
N ARG A 58 -3.02 11.32 1.30
CA ARG A 58 -3.52 10.28 2.20
C ARG A 58 -2.39 9.54 2.90
N LEU A 59 -1.28 9.25 2.21
CA LEU A 59 -0.10 8.63 2.81
C LEU A 59 0.43 9.46 3.97
N PHE A 60 0.69 10.75 3.75
CA PHE A 60 1.23 11.65 4.78
C PHE A 60 0.25 12.01 5.89
N ALA A 61 -1.05 11.75 5.71
CA ALA A 61 -2.04 11.83 6.78
C ALA A 61 -2.04 10.59 7.72
N THR A 62 -1.32 9.52 7.38
CA THR A 62 -1.20 8.34 8.24
C THR A 62 -0.19 8.54 9.37
N LYS A 63 -0.28 7.72 10.43
CA LYS A 63 0.66 7.75 11.57
C LYS A 63 2.09 7.33 11.19
N HIS A 64 2.24 6.44 10.20
CA HIS A 64 3.53 5.83 9.83
C HIS A 64 3.70 5.81 8.29
N PRO A 65 4.02 6.95 7.66
CA PRO A 65 4.01 7.08 6.19
C PRO A 65 5.24 6.46 5.49
N TYR A 66 6.22 5.96 6.23
CA TYR A 66 7.50 5.52 5.67
C TYR A 66 7.59 4.02 5.42
N TYR A 67 6.74 3.22 6.06
CA TYR A 67 6.74 1.76 5.96
C TYR A 67 5.33 1.25 5.74
N CYS A 68 5.17 0.24 4.88
CA CYS A 68 3.90 -0.45 4.76
C CYS A 68 3.63 -1.32 6.00
N PRO A 69 2.40 -1.82 6.21
CA PRO A 69 2.08 -2.70 7.34
C PRO A 69 2.93 -3.98 7.42
N HIS A 70 3.60 -4.37 6.32
CA HIS A 70 4.53 -5.51 6.27
C HIS A 70 6.02 -5.10 6.34
N GLY A 71 6.33 -3.83 6.58
CA GLY A 71 7.69 -3.33 6.80
C GLY A 71 8.47 -2.90 5.55
N ARG A 72 7.87 -2.90 4.36
CA ARG A 72 8.54 -2.41 3.15
C ARG A 72 8.62 -0.87 3.16
N PRO A 73 9.77 -0.26 2.83
CA PRO A 73 9.86 1.19 2.71
C PRO A 73 8.96 1.69 1.56
N ILE A 74 8.25 2.79 1.80
CA ILE A 74 7.30 3.37 0.83
C ILE A 74 7.97 4.45 -0.02
N ILE A 75 8.89 5.22 0.56
CA ILE A 75 9.53 6.38 -0.08
C ILE A 75 11.02 6.10 -0.23
N VAL A 76 11.56 6.41 -1.40
CA VAL A 76 13.00 6.45 -1.67
C VAL A 76 13.34 7.86 -2.09
N GLN A 77 14.37 8.43 -1.49
CA GLN A 77 14.94 9.71 -1.90
C GLN A 77 16.14 9.43 -2.82
N LEU A 78 16.19 10.13 -3.95
CA LEU A 78 17.33 10.10 -4.87
C LEU A 78 17.80 11.54 -5.04
N SER A 79 19.04 11.84 -4.67
CA SER A 79 19.63 13.17 -4.91
C SER A 79 20.06 13.34 -6.37
N LEU A 80 20.28 14.58 -6.80
CA LEU A 80 20.81 14.84 -8.15
C LEU A 80 22.23 14.29 -8.30
N GLU A 81 23.05 14.41 -7.27
CA GLU A 81 24.42 13.86 -7.25
C GLU A 81 24.42 12.33 -7.34
N GLU A 82 23.51 11.66 -6.62
CA GLU A 82 23.35 10.20 -6.70
C GLU A 82 22.89 9.76 -8.10
N LEU A 83 22.02 10.56 -8.75
CA LEU A 83 21.62 10.31 -10.13
C LEU A 83 22.80 10.48 -11.08
N ASP A 84 23.55 11.57 -10.99
CA ASP A 84 24.71 11.85 -11.86
C ASP A 84 25.78 10.75 -11.75
N GLN A 85 26.08 10.28 -10.54
CA GLN A 85 27.00 9.16 -10.32
C GLN A 85 26.51 7.87 -10.99
N ARG A 86 25.20 7.55 -10.89
CA ARG A 86 24.63 6.33 -11.50
C ARG A 86 24.64 6.36 -13.02
N PHE A 87 24.67 7.54 -13.63
CA PHE A 87 24.82 7.71 -15.08
C PHE A 87 26.27 7.91 -15.53
N GLU A 88 27.26 7.75 -14.62
CA GLU A 88 28.68 7.97 -14.89
C GLU A 88 28.99 9.39 -15.41
N ARG A 89 28.21 10.37 -14.96
CA ARG A 89 28.33 11.79 -15.33
C ARG A 89 29.08 12.63 -14.30
N SER A 90 29.64 11.97 -13.28
CA SER A 90 30.39 12.53 -12.15
C SER A 90 31.81 12.95 -12.52
#